data_AF-A0A7T4QMZ2-F1
#
_entry.id   AF-A0A7T4QMZ2-F1
#
_cell.length_a   1.000
_cell.length_b   1.000
_cell.length_c   1.000
_cell.angle_alpha   90.00
_cell.angle_beta   90.00
_cell.angle_gamma   90.00
#
_symmetry.space_group_name_H-M   'P 1'
#
loop_
_entity.id
_entity.type
_entity.pdbx_description
1 polymer ?
#
loop_
_entity_poly.entity_id
_entity_poly.type
_entity_poly.pdbx_seq_one_letter_code
_entity_poly.pdbx_strand_id
1 'polypeptide(L)'
;MLAIQEKYGRSKVNEALDAWYMFTNKDYVTFASKYPMNGELKLQRDKIVAMRKWCDDMKIRATPTVFINGKELPDHYSIKDLINFF
;
A
#
# COMPACT_ATOMS: atom_id res chain seq x y z
N MET A 1 10.10 0.41 -2.96
CA MET A 1 9.59 -0.65 -2.04
C MET A 1 9.86 -0.19 -0.61
N LEU A 2 9.00 -0.52 0.36
CA LEU A 2 9.15 -0.09 1.78
C LEU A 2 9.82 -1.18 2.64
N ALA A 3 10.10 -0.86 3.91
CA ALA A 3 11.02 -1.62 4.76
C ALA A 3 10.75 -3.14 4.87
N ILE A 4 9.50 -3.57 5.07
CA ILE A 4 9.17 -5.01 5.17
C ILE A 4 9.52 -5.74 3.88
N GLN A 5 9.18 -5.16 2.73
CA GLN A 5 9.47 -5.76 1.42
C GLN A 5 10.98 -5.77 1.13
N GLU A 6 11.69 -4.72 1.49
CA GLU A 6 13.15 -4.64 1.29
C GLU A 6 13.89 -5.67 2.14
N LYS A 7 13.41 -5.93 3.36
CA LYS A 7 14.05 -6.87 4.29
C LYS A 7 13.66 -8.33 4.02
N TYR A 8 12.39 -8.59 3.76
CA TYR A 8 11.84 -9.95 3.74
C TYR A 8 11.25 -10.38 2.38
N GLY A 9 11.25 -9.50 1.39
CA GLY A 9 10.75 -9.78 0.05
C GLY A 9 9.24 -9.67 -0.13
N ARG A 10 8.79 -9.96 -1.36
CA ARG A 10 7.42 -9.70 -1.83
C ARG A 10 6.35 -10.54 -1.14
N SER A 11 6.61 -11.83 -0.91
CA SER A 11 5.65 -12.70 -0.21
C SER A 11 5.35 -12.17 1.18
N LYS A 12 6.39 -11.77 1.92
CA LYS A 12 6.24 -11.34 3.30
C LYS A 12 5.52 -10.00 3.43
N VAL A 13 5.73 -9.06 2.51
CA VAL A 13 4.96 -7.80 2.54
C VAL A 13 3.48 -8.03 2.25
N ASN A 14 3.12 -8.97 1.38
CA ASN A 14 1.71 -9.32 1.14
C ASN A 14 1.08 -9.91 2.41
N GLU A 15 1.74 -10.86 3.06
CA GLU A 15 1.28 -11.42 4.34
C GLU A 15 1.13 -10.34 5.42
N ALA A 16 2.07 -9.39 5.50
CA ALA A 16 1.99 -8.27 6.45
C ALA A 16 0.82 -7.33 6.15
N LEU A 17 0.56 -7.05 4.87
CA LEU A 17 -0.59 -6.23 4.45
C LEU A 17 -1.90 -6.95 4.78
N ASP A 18 -2.02 -8.24 4.47
CA ASP A 18 -3.20 -9.05 4.80
C ASP A 18 -3.44 -9.05 6.31
N ALA A 19 -2.39 -9.32 7.10
CA ALA A 19 -2.46 -9.28 8.56
C ALA A 19 -2.88 -7.90 9.08
N TRP A 20 -2.40 -6.80 8.50
CA TRP A 20 -2.81 -5.47 8.92
C TRP A 20 -4.24 -5.14 8.53
N TYR A 21 -4.64 -5.37 7.27
CA TYR A 21 -5.93 -4.93 6.75
C TYR A 21 -7.09 -5.83 7.18
N MET A 22 -6.89 -7.15 7.28
CA MET A 22 -7.94 -8.10 7.69
C MET A 22 -8.17 -8.13 9.21
N PHE A 23 -7.21 -7.66 10.00
CA PHE A 23 -7.35 -7.67 11.45
C PHE A 23 -8.27 -6.53 11.93
N THR A 24 -9.25 -6.87 12.76
CA THR A 24 -10.29 -5.94 13.23
C THR A 24 -9.76 -4.90 14.20
N ASN A 25 -8.85 -5.29 15.08
CA ASN A 25 -8.22 -4.38 16.04
C ASN A 25 -6.86 -3.91 15.52
N LYS A 26 -6.72 -2.64 15.14
CA LYS A 26 -5.47 -2.09 14.56
C LYS A 26 -4.39 -1.82 15.63
N ASP A 27 -4.03 -2.84 16.41
CA ASP A 27 -2.96 -2.72 17.41
C ASP A 27 -1.58 -2.68 16.74
N TYR A 28 -1.01 -1.48 16.68
CA TYR A 28 0.26 -1.24 16.01
C TYR A 28 1.44 -1.96 16.71
N VAL A 29 1.43 -2.06 18.04
CA VAL A 29 2.54 -2.66 18.81
C VAL A 29 2.65 -4.15 18.50
N THR A 30 1.52 -4.86 18.51
CA THR A 30 1.41 -6.29 18.15
C THR A 30 1.76 -6.52 16.68
N PHE A 31 1.39 -5.60 15.80
CA PHE A 31 1.78 -5.69 14.39
C PHE A 31 3.29 -5.51 14.22
N ALA A 32 3.86 -4.46 14.80
CA ALA A 32 5.27 -4.11 14.67
C ALA A 32 6.20 -5.16 15.28
N SER A 33 5.79 -5.85 16.35
CA SER A 33 6.58 -6.91 16.98
C SER A 33 6.79 -8.13 16.06
N LYS A 34 5.89 -8.37 15.11
CA LYS A 34 6.02 -9.45 14.10
C LYS A 34 7.06 -9.15 13.03
N TYR A 35 7.41 -7.88 12.83
CA TYR A 35 8.29 -7.42 11.74
C TYR A 35 9.33 -6.43 12.29
N PRO A 36 10.37 -6.89 13.00
CA PRO A 36 11.37 -6.01 13.61
C PRO A 36 12.22 -5.29 12.54
N MET A 37 12.09 -3.96 12.49
CA MET A 37 12.72 -3.07 11.50
C MET A 37 13.94 -2.31 12.03
N ASN A 38 14.69 -2.85 12.99
CA ASN A 38 16.02 -2.46 13.54
C ASN A 38 16.86 -1.33 12.83
N GLY A 39 16.30 -0.15 12.58
CA GLY A 39 16.91 0.94 11.82
C GLY A 39 16.38 1.13 10.40
N GLU A 40 15.82 0.09 9.77
CA GLU A 40 15.32 0.11 8.39
C GLU A 40 14.22 1.15 8.15
N LEU A 41 13.43 1.52 9.18
CA LEU A 41 12.40 2.58 9.07
C LEU A 41 13.00 3.96 8.75
N LYS A 42 14.22 4.24 9.21
CA LYS A 42 14.90 5.54 8.99
C LYS A 42 15.20 5.79 7.51
N LEU A 43 15.26 4.72 6.71
CA LEU A 43 15.57 4.77 5.28
C LEU A 43 14.34 5.01 4.39
N GLN A 44 13.14 5.15 4.97
CA GLN A 44 11.88 5.14 4.21
C GLN A 44 11.30 6.53 3.94
N ARG A 45 11.87 7.59 4.54
CA ARG A 45 11.35 8.96 4.45
C ARG A 45 11.14 9.41 3.00
N ASP A 46 12.17 9.30 2.17
CA ASP A 46 12.13 9.81 0.80
C ASP A 46 11.08 9.08 -0.05
N LYS A 47 10.85 7.79 0.22
CA LYS A 47 9.83 6.99 -0.47
C LYS A 47 8.42 7.38 -0.06
N ILE A 48 8.20 7.71 1.22
CA ILE A 48 6.92 8.22 1.72
C ILE A 48 6.64 9.61 1.11
N VAL A 49 7.65 10.47 1.04
CA VAL A 49 7.54 11.79 0.39
C VAL A 49 7.24 11.64 -1.10
N ALA A 50 7.92 10.73 -1.80
CA ALA A 50 7.66 10.45 -3.20
C ALA A 50 6.23 9.91 -3.43
N MET A 51 5.75 9.02 -2.55
CA MET A 51 4.37 8.52 -2.61
C MET A 51 3.36 9.66 -2.39
N ARG A 52 3.60 10.55 -1.42
CA ARG A 52 2.74 11.72 -1.20
C ARG A 52 2.71 12.63 -2.42
N LYS A 53 3.89 12.96 -2.97
CA LYS A 53 4.00 13.77 -4.18
C LYS A 53 3.22 13.14 -5.34
N TRP A 54 3.33 11.82 -5.53
CA TRP A 54 2.56 11.12 -6.56
C TRP A 54 1.04 11.26 -6.35
N CYS A 55 0.54 11.12 -5.10
CA CYS A 55 -0.88 11.33 -4.80
C CYS A 55 -1.35 12.76 -5.14
N ASP A 56 -0.52 13.76 -4.81
CA ASP A 56 -0.82 15.17 -5.08
C ASP A 56 -0.81 15.45 -6.60
N ASP A 57 0.20 14.96 -7.32
CA ASP A 57 0.35 15.12 -8.78
C ASP A 57 -0.80 14.43 -9.56
N MET A 58 -1.21 13.24 -9.12
CA MET A 58 -2.34 12.49 -9.69
C MET A 58 -3.71 12.99 -9.19
N LYS A 59 -3.74 13.98 -8.29
CA LYS A 59 -4.97 14.54 -7.71
C LYS A 59 -5.87 13.45 -7.11
N ILE A 60 -5.30 12.52 -6.34
CA ILE A 60 -6.06 11.47 -5.66
C ILE A 60 -7.03 12.12 -4.66
N ARG A 61 -8.33 11.92 -4.86
CA ARG A 61 -9.41 12.56 -4.06
C ARG A 61 -10.02 11.64 -2.99
N ALA A 62 -9.91 10.33 -3.19
CA ALA A 62 -10.51 9.32 -2.32
C ALA A 62 -9.58 8.10 -2.21
N THR A 63 -9.88 7.20 -1.29
CA THR A 63 -9.16 5.94 -1.14
C THR A 63 -10.16 4.78 -0.99
N PRO A 64 -9.98 3.66 -1.71
CA PRO A 64 -8.96 3.42 -2.73
C PRO A 64 -9.28 4.10 -4.08
N THR A 65 -8.23 4.54 -4.79
CA THR A 65 -8.28 4.91 -6.21
C THR A 65 -7.36 3.95 -6.96
N VAL A 66 -7.86 3.33 -8.04
CA VAL A 66 -7.18 2.25 -8.75
C VAL A 66 -6.94 2.66 -10.20
N PHE A 67 -5.72 2.42 -10.69
CA PHE A 67 -5.35 2.63 -12.09
C PHE A 67 -4.96 1.31 -12.75
N ILE A 68 -5.44 1.08 -13.96
CA ILE A 68 -5.01 -0.04 -14.82
C ILE A 68 -4.55 0.54 -16.15
N ASN A 69 -3.29 0.30 -16.52
CA ASN A 69 -2.67 0.84 -17.74
C ASN A 69 -2.83 2.38 -17.89
N GLY A 70 -2.75 3.12 -16.76
CA GLY A 70 -2.85 4.58 -16.73
C GLY A 70 -4.28 5.15 -16.76
N LYS A 71 -5.31 4.31 -16.85
CA LYS A 71 -6.71 4.72 -16.77
C LYS A 71 -7.26 4.47 -15.36
N GLU A 72 -7.92 5.47 -14.78
CA GLU A 72 -8.54 5.41 -13.45
C GLU A 72 -9.86 4.62 -13.49
N LEU A 73 -10.12 3.78 -12.49
CA LEU A 73 -11.44 3.18 -12.29
C LEU A 73 -12.44 4.19 -11.70
N PRO A 74 -13.75 4.07 -11.98
CA PRO A 74 -14.77 4.92 -11.37
C PRO A 74 -14.78 4.85 -9.83
N ASP A 75 -15.24 5.90 -9.17
CA ASP A 75 -15.28 6.00 -7.68
C ASP A 75 -16.07 4.84 -7.02
N HIS A 76 -17.08 4.29 -7.69
CA HIS A 76 -17.87 3.14 -7.25
C HIS A 76 -17.59 1.91 -8.11
N TYR A 77 -16.31 1.61 -8.32
CA TYR A 77 -15.92 0.48 -9.15
C TYR A 77 -16.47 -0.84 -8.62
N SER A 78 -16.79 -1.70 -9.57
CA SER A 78 -17.20 -3.08 -9.40
C SER A 78 -16.28 -3.98 -10.24
N ILE A 79 -16.36 -5.29 -10.00
CA ILE A 79 -15.62 -6.27 -10.82
C ILE A 79 -15.96 -6.14 -12.32
N LYS A 80 -17.18 -5.69 -12.65
CA LYS A 80 -17.62 -5.53 -14.04
C LYS A 80 -16.84 -4.44 -14.78
N ASP A 81 -16.32 -3.44 -14.07
CA ASP A 81 -15.58 -2.33 -14.69
C ASP A 81 -14.23 -2.76 -15.25
N LEU A 82 -13.72 -3.94 -14.84
CA LEU A 82 -12.48 -4.52 -15.37
C LEU A 82 -12.59 -4.92 -16.84
N ILE A 83 -13.79 -5.23 -17.35
CA ILE A 83 -14.01 -5.62 -18.76
C ILE A 83 -13.53 -4.52 -19.72
N ASN A 84 -13.55 -3.25 -19.31
CA ASN A 84 -13.14 -2.14 -20.16
C ASN A 84 -11.61 -2.02 -20.34
N PHE A 85 -10.83 -2.93 -19.74
CA PHE A 85 -9.37 -2.87 -19.68
C PHE A 85 -8.66 -4.10 -20.27
N PHE A 86 -9.41 -5.12 -20.68
CA PHE A 86 -8.91 -6.37 -21.28
C PHE A 86 -9.72 -6.73 -22.51
#